data_AF-G2FPZ8-F1
#
_entry.id   AF-G2FPZ8-F1
#
_cell.length_a   1.000
_cell.length_b   1.000
_cell.length_c   1.000
_cell.angle_alpha   90.00
_cell.angle_beta   90.00
_cell.angle_gamma   90.00
#
_symmetry.space_group_name_H-M   'P 1'
#
loop_
_entity.id
_entity.type
_entity.pdbx_description
1 polymer ?
#
loop_
_entity_poly.entity_id
_entity_poly.type
_entity_poly.pdbx_seq_one_letter_code
_entity_poly.pdbx_strand_id
1 'polypeptide(L)' 'MRFIKIHKPSKDDAVYQYMLKKETEGKPKKVAKIAALNKFLRIYYARVKEAYVVA' A
#
# COMPACT_ATOMS: atom_id res chain seq x y z
N MET A 1 11.01 9.12 -12.76
CA MET A 1 9.94 8.67 -11.84
C MET A 1 10.50 7.53 -10.97
N ARG A 2 10.80 7.79 -9.69
CA ARG A 2 11.35 6.77 -8.76
C ARG A 2 10.23 5.82 -8.31
N PHE A 3 10.43 4.52 -8.42
CA PHE A 3 9.42 3.51 -8.08
C PHE A 3 9.53 3.02 -6.64
N ILE A 4 8.40 2.71 -6.02
CA ILE A 4 8.28 2.06 -4.71
C ILE A 4 8.99 0.68 -4.62
N LYS A 5 9.38 0.11 -5.76
CA LYS A 5 10.15 -1.15 -5.84
C LYS A 5 11.65 -0.99 -5.56
N ILE A 6 12.17 0.22 -5.40
CA ILE A 6 13.62 0.44 -5.24
C ILE A 6 14.10 -0.04 -3.86
N HIS A 7 13.26 0.05 -2.83
CA HIS A 7 13.56 -0.52 -1.51
C HIS A 7 12.36 -1.33 -1.03
N LYS A 8 12.57 -2.63 -0.83
CA LYS A 8 11.62 -3.46 -0.10
C LYS A 8 11.55 -2.92 1.35
N PRO A 9 10.36 -2.53 1.84
CA PRO A 9 10.23 -2.05 3.21
C PRO A 9 10.56 -3.17 4.19
N SER A 10 11.32 -2.88 5.24
CA SER A 10 11.68 -3.82 6.31
C SER A 10 10.59 -3.91 7.39
N LYS A 11 9.68 -2.94 7.46
CA LYS A 11 8.53 -2.86 8.37
C LYS A 11 7.32 -2.29 7.63
N ASP A 12 6.11 -2.63 8.09
CA ASP A 12 4.84 -2.17 7.49
C ASP A 12 4.73 -2.42 5.97
N ASP A 13 5.09 -3.64 5.54
CA ASP A 13 5.14 -4.01 4.12
C ASP A 13 3.79 -4.38 3.50
N ALA A 14 2.68 -4.24 4.24
CA ALA A 14 1.34 -4.65 3.81
C ALA A 14 0.91 -4.02 2.46
N VAL A 15 1.30 -2.77 2.19
CA VAL A 15 1.03 -2.08 0.91
C VAL A 15 1.88 -2.67 -0.21
N TYR A 16 3.15 -2.97 0.07
CA TYR A 16 4.09 -3.56 -0.89
C TYR A 16 3.68 -4.99 -1.26
N GLN A 17 3.35 -5.83 -0.27
CA GLN A 17 2.85 -7.19 -0.49
C GLN A 17 1.54 -7.19 -1.28
N TYR A 18 0.64 -6.24 -0.99
CA TYR A 18 -0.61 -6.11 -1.73
C TYR A 18 -0.37 -5.72 -3.20
N MET A 19 0.60 -4.84 -3.47
CA MET A 19 1.00 -4.50 -4.83
C MET A 19 1.53 -5.73 -5.59
N LEU A 20 2.44 -6.51 -4.97
CA LEU A 20 2.97 -7.73 -5.58
C LEU A 20 1.88 -8.74 -5.86
N LYS A 21 0.97 -8.96 -4.90
CA LYS A 21 -0.20 -9.83 -5.09
C LYS A 21 -1.03 -9.40 -6.31
N LYS A 22 -1.27 -8.10 -6.49
CA LYS A 22 -2.02 -7.59 -7.65
C LYS A 22 -1.27 -7.77 -8.97
N GLU A 23 0.05 -7.70 -8.96
CA GLU A 23 0.85 -8.04 -10.15
C GLU A 23 0.82 -9.55 -10.45
N THR A 24 0.87 -10.42 -9.43
CA THR A 24 0.77 -11.88 -9.61
C THR A 24 -0.61 -12.34 -10.09
N GLU A 25 -1.66 -11.57 -9.80
CA GLU A 25 -3.01 -11.76 -10.35
C GLU A 25 -3.09 -11.38 -11.85
N GLY A 26 -1.98 -10.98 -12.49
CA GLY A 26 -1.93 -10.59 -13.90
C GLY A 26 -2.37 -9.15 -14.18
N LYS A 27 -2.60 -8.33 -13.14
CA LYS A 27 -3.05 -6.94 -13.35
C LYS A 27 -1.93 -6.09 -13.94
N PRO A 28 -2.25 -5.14 -14.85
CA PRO A 28 -1.26 -4.19 -15.34
C PRO A 28 -0.59 -3.44 -14.19
N LYS A 29 0.72 -3.17 -14.31
CA LYS A 29 1.52 -2.50 -13.27
C LYS A 29 0.88 -1.19 -12.76
N LYS A 30 0.21 -0.44 -13.64
CA LYS A 30 -0.53 0.79 -13.26
C LYS A 30 -1.69 0.48 -12.31
N VAL A 31 -2.48 -0.55 -12.62
CA VAL A 31 -3.62 -1.00 -11.80
C VAL A 31 -3.15 -1.55 -10.46
N ALA A 32 -2.07 -2.35 -10.43
CA ALA A 32 -1.50 -2.86 -9.20
C ALA A 32 -1.01 -1.73 -8.27
N LYS A 33 -0.40 -0.68 -8.83
CA LYS A 33 0.03 0.51 -8.08
C LYS A 33 -1.14 1.32 -7.52
N ILE A 34 -2.19 1.54 -8.32
CA ILE A 34 -3.41 2.22 -7.85
C ILE A 34 -4.07 1.42 -6.73
N ALA A 35 -4.13 0.09 -6.85
CA ALA A 35 -4.66 -0.78 -5.81
C ALA A 35 -3.84 -0.70 -4.52
N ALA A 36 -2.51 -0.65 -4.62
CA ALA A 36 -1.63 -0.44 -3.47
C ALA A 36 -1.85 0.93 -2.81
N LEU A 37 -1.99 2.00 -3.60
CA LEU A 37 -2.32 3.34 -3.09
C LEU A 37 -3.66 3.34 -2.33
N ASN A 38 -4.69 2.69 -2.86
CA ASN A 38 -5.98 2.58 -2.18
C ASN A 38 -5.88 1.79 -0.86
N LYS A 39 -5.04 0.75 -0.81
CA LYS A 39 -4.75 0.01 0.44
C LYS A 39 -4.02 0.91 1.44
N PHE A 40 -3.05 1.71 0.99
CA PHE A 40 -2.34 2.69 1.82
C PHE A 40 -3.30 3.71 2.43
N LEU A 41 -4.18 4.32 1.63
CA LEU A 41 -5.14 5.32 2.12
C LEU A 41 -6.07 4.76 3.19
N ARG A 42 -6.51 3.50 3.05
CA ARG A 42 -7.33 2.83 4.08
C ARG A 42 -6.57 2.62 5.40
N ILE A 43 -5.31 2.16 5.32
CA ILE A 43 -4.47 1.98 6.52
C ILE A 43 -4.20 3.34 7.18
N TYR A 44 -3.86 4.35 6.38
CA TYR A 44 -3.62 5.71 6.85
C TYR A 44 -4.84 6.25 7.59
N TYR A 45 -6.02 6.19 6.96
CA TYR A 45 -7.25 6.65 7.59
C TYR A 45 -7.58 5.91 8.89
N ALA A 46 -7.40 4.58 8.93
CA ALA A 46 -7.62 3.80 10.15
C ALA A 46 -6.69 4.25 11.29
N ARG A 47 -5.39 4.37 11.03
CA ARG A 47 -4.39 4.83 12.02
C ARG A 47 -4.67 6.25 12.50
N VAL A 48 -5.02 7.15 11.58
CA VAL A 48 -5.40 8.53 11.91
C VAL A 48 -6.66 8.52 12.76
N LYS A 49 -7.70 7.79 12.37
CA LYS A 49 -8.94 7.69 13.14
C LYS A 49 -8.69 7.15 14.55
N GLU A 50 -7.89 6.10 14.70
CA GLU A 50 -7.50 5.56 16.02
C GLU A 50 -6.79 6.63 16.87
N ALA A 51 -5.87 7.39 16.28
CA ALA A 51 -5.17 8.46 16.98
C ALA A 51 -6.08 9.62 17.42
N TYR A 52 -7.12 9.94 16.65
CA TYR A 52 -8.05 11.05 16.96
C TYR A 52 -9.26 10.63 17.80
N VAL A 53 -9.68 9.35 17.77
CA VAL A 53 -10.84 8.85 18.53
C VAL A 53 -10.45 8.46 19.97
N VAL A 54 -9.17 8.18 20.21
CA VAL A 54 -8.63 7.86 21.55
C VAL A 54 -8.01 9.09 22.23
N ALA A 55 -8.10 10.27 21.60
CA ALA A 55 -7.66 11.56 22.14
C ALA A 55 -8.78 12.30 22.88
#